data_AF-M7T481-F1
#
_entry.id   AF-M7T481-F1
#
_cell.length_a   1.000
_cell.length_b   1.000
_cell.length_c   1.000
_cell.angle_alpha   90.00
_cell.angle_beta   90.00
_cell.angle_gamma   90.00
#
_symmetry.space_group_name_H-M   'P 1'
#
loop_
_entity.id
_entity.type
_entity.pdbx_description
1 polymer ?
#
loop_
_entity_poly.entity_id
_entity_poly.type
_entity_poly.pdbx_seq_one_letter_code
_entity_poly.pdbx_strand_id
1 'polypeptide(L)'
;MMVEGEPAFAFLKVLVAVRNYNIIGLSGGDSIFVLTAMVKDPESDYPDYSFTRILGNTGRAGFSILTSPSDLMVRKLDPGAWRVQPADFNGTPQDSFKSTSLHLGFTDWQAPVVRFQSIGQRDADVNIIEAVVSVRDSGKWVADVALESSDILSIETWDQVLDCADGSVVHKVVHTSDYGLDKALSIGLMMTMALAGAGANKVYILGRRKDVLEKTAEAHPSIIPIECDVCAKTSLQSAVDFITKDAGYVNLVIANSGVIGPETRFNSDKSVSELRKMLFDDVSIEDFTETFSVNVSGAYFTMLAFLELLDAGNQQALKGGFGAPSKEGSDVPSIQSQVIFTSSISAYSRFWTSTPAYTSSKAAIAHLAKHTSTNLVKYGIRVNALAPGLFPSTLATGLTGTRDPSKETVDNPLFMPSRRFGDEEDMGGSILYLASRAGAFCNGLALVPDGGKLSTMPSEY
;
A
#
# COMPACT_ATOMS: atom_id res chain seq x y z
N MET A 1 -17.26 -1.73 -11.95
CA MET A 1 -17.27 -0.82 -10.79
C MET A 1 -16.80 -1.61 -9.58
N MET A 2 -15.48 -1.72 -9.43
CA MET A 2 -14.80 -2.42 -8.33
C MET A 2 -13.99 -1.39 -7.53
N VAL A 3 -14.01 -1.52 -6.21
CA VAL A 3 -13.27 -0.67 -5.27
C VAL A 3 -11.91 -1.33 -5.07
N GLU A 4 -10.84 -0.65 -5.49
CA GLU A 4 -9.45 -1.11 -5.42
C GLU A 4 -8.78 -0.71 -4.10
N GLY A 5 -7.95 -1.60 -3.56
CA GLY A 5 -7.10 -1.37 -2.40
C GLY A 5 -6.36 -2.65 -1.98
N GLU A 6 -5.15 -2.83 -2.52
CA GLU A 6 -4.09 -3.77 -2.08
C GLU A 6 -4.47 -5.23 -1.75
N PRO A 7 -4.76 -6.04 -2.78
CA PRO A 7 -4.25 -7.43 -2.77
C PRO A 7 -3.36 -7.77 -3.98
N ALA A 8 -3.31 -6.94 -5.02
CA ALA A 8 -2.81 -7.33 -6.36
C ALA A 8 -1.34 -7.81 -6.41
N PHE A 9 -0.44 -7.28 -5.55
CA PHE A 9 0.97 -7.69 -5.53
C PHE A 9 1.25 -8.96 -4.71
N ALA A 10 0.50 -9.17 -3.61
CA ALA A 10 0.49 -10.46 -2.91
C ALA A 10 -0.18 -11.53 -3.76
N PHE A 11 -1.25 -11.16 -4.48
CA PHE A 11 -1.98 -11.97 -5.44
C PHE A 11 -1.08 -12.51 -6.56
N LEU A 12 -0.19 -11.68 -7.13
CA LEU A 12 0.73 -12.11 -8.19
C LEU A 12 1.80 -13.11 -7.69
N LYS A 13 2.38 -12.89 -6.49
CA LYS A 13 3.37 -13.82 -5.89
C LYS A 13 2.74 -15.13 -5.44
N VAL A 14 1.51 -15.08 -4.90
CA VAL A 14 0.72 -16.26 -4.55
C VAL A 14 0.34 -17.06 -5.79
N LEU A 15 -0.16 -16.42 -6.85
CA LEU A 15 -0.50 -17.05 -8.14
C LEU A 15 0.70 -17.75 -8.78
N VAL A 16 1.90 -17.15 -8.71
CA VAL A 16 3.14 -17.79 -9.19
C VAL A 16 3.50 -19.02 -8.36
N ALA A 17 3.28 -19.00 -7.04
CA ALA A 17 3.58 -20.12 -6.13
C ALA A 17 2.58 -21.29 -6.24
N VAL A 18 1.38 -21.05 -6.74
CA VAL A 18 0.30 -22.05 -6.82
C VAL A 18 -0.12 -22.38 -8.27
N ARG A 19 0.71 -22.08 -9.28
CA ARG A 19 0.48 -22.38 -10.71
C ARG A 19 0.05 -23.82 -11.03
N ASN A 20 0.28 -24.77 -10.12
CA ASN A 20 -0.10 -26.18 -10.28
C ASN A 20 -1.46 -26.52 -9.64
N TYR A 21 -2.19 -25.54 -9.10
CA TYR A 21 -3.48 -25.71 -8.44
C TYR A 21 -4.56 -24.97 -9.22
N ASN A 22 -5.72 -25.60 -9.40
CA ASN A 22 -6.91 -24.96 -9.97
C ASN A 22 -7.53 -24.06 -8.89
N ILE A 23 -7.21 -22.77 -8.90
CA ILE A 23 -7.66 -21.81 -7.88
C ILE A 23 -9.08 -21.36 -8.23
N ILE A 24 -9.96 -21.43 -7.24
CA ILE A 24 -11.40 -21.17 -7.42
C ILE A 24 -11.89 -20.03 -6.51
N GLY A 25 -11.05 -19.57 -5.58
CA GLY A 25 -11.37 -18.43 -4.72
C GLY A 25 -10.33 -18.18 -3.63
N LEU A 26 -10.52 -17.09 -2.91
CA LEU A 26 -9.68 -16.68 -1.78
C LEU A 26 -10.55 -16.38 -0.56
N SER A 27 -10.04 -16.61 0.64
CA SER A 27 -10.70 -16.20 1.87
C SER A 27 -9.73 -15.52 2.83
N GLY A 28 -10.23 -14.47 3.48
CA GLY A 28 -9.56 -13.76 4.57
C GLY A 28 -10.60 -13.14 5.49
N GLY A 29 -10.43 -13.34 6.81
CA GLY A 29 -11.38 -12.87 7.81
C GLY A 29 -12.77 -13.48 7.63
N ASP A 30 -13.78 -12.63 7.43
CA ASP A 30 -15.19 -12.99 7.26
C ASP A 30 -15.64 -13.02 5.77
N SER A 31 -14.68 -13.06 4.85
CA SER A 31 -14.93 -12.86 3.43
C SER A 31 -14.35 -13.99 2.58
N ILE A 32 -15.13 -14.42 1.60
CA ILE A 32 -14.70 -15.31 0.50
C ILE A 32 -14.90 -14.56 -0.81
N PHE A 33 -13.88 -14.53 -1.66
CA PHE A 33 -13.88 -13.91 -2.98
C PHE A 33 -13.77 -14.99 -4.04
N VAL A 34 -14.73 -15.04 -4.96
CA VAL A 34 -14.80 -15.99 -6.08
C VAL A 34 -15.07 -15.24 -7.37
N LEU A 35 -14.88 -15.88 -8.52
CA LEU A 35 -15.35 -15.32 -9.80
C LEU A 35 -16.87 -15.19 -9.76
N THR A 36 -17.39 -14.07 -10.25
CA THR A 36 -18.84 -13.81 -10.31
C THR A 36 -19.58 -14.89 -11.08
N ALA A 37 -18.93 -15.46 -12.10
CA ALA A 37 -19.42 -16.60 -12.87
C ALA A 37 -19.84 -17.79 -11.99
N MET A 38 -19.18 -18.00 -10.84
CA MET A 38 -19.44 -19.14 -9.97
C MET A 38 -20.68 -18.98 -9.08
N VAL A 39 -21.22 -17.76 -8.97
CA VAL A 39 -22.34 -17.43 -8.08
C VAL A 39 -23.50 -16.76 -8.81
N LYS A 40 -23.45 -16.77 -10.14
CA LYS A 40 -24.49 -16.25 -11.02
C LYS A 40 -25.01 -17.36 -11.91
N ASP A 41 -26.22 -17.15 -12.42
CA ASP A 41 -26.81 -18.03 -13.39
C ASP A 41 -25.93 -18.07 -14.65
N PRO A 42 -25.60 -19.26 -15.20
CA PRO A 42 -24.82 -19.37 -16.44
C PRO A 42 -25.41 -18.61 -17.62
N GLU A 43 -26.72 -18.35 -17.63
CA GLU A 43 -27.38 -17.56 -18.69
C GLU A 43 -27.28 -16.04 -18.48
N SER A 44 -26.75 -15.59 -17.33
CA SER A 44 -26.58 -14.16 -17.04
C SER A 44 -25.35 -13.59 -17.74
N ASP A 45 -25.47 -12.38 -18.26
CA ASP A 45 -24.35 -11.64 -18.85
C ASP A 45 -23.52 -10.96 -17.74
N TYR A 46 -22.22 -11.22 -17.70
CA TYR A 46 -21.28 -10.60 -16.76
C TYR A 46 -19.88 -10.50 -17.36
N PRO A 47 -19.06 -9.51 -16.94
CA PRO A 47 -17.68 -9.41 -17.38
C PRO A 47 -16.89 -10.63 -16.92
N ASP A 48 -16.13 -11.24 -17.85
CA ASP A 48 -15.30 -12.46 -17.65
C ASP A 48 -14.33 -12.37 -16.46
N TYR A 49 -14.02 -11.15 -16.00
CA TYR A 49 -13.01 -10.85 -14.98
C TYR A 49 -13.58 -10.29 -13.67
N SER A 50 -14.90 -10.42 -13.45
CA SER A 50 -15.55 -9.87 -12.26
C SER A 50 -15.47 -10.84 -11.07
N PHE A 51 -15.25 -10.30 -9.87
CA PHE A 51 -15.25 -11.05 -8.61
C PHE A 51 -16.47 -10.71 -7.76
N THR A 52 -16.99 -11.70 -7.04
CA THR A 52 -18.06 -11.53 -6.07
C THR A 52 -17.56 -11.90 -4.67
N ARG A 53 -17.81 -11.01 -3.71
CA ARG A 53 -17.60 -11.25 -2.28
C ARG A 53 -18.82 -11.98 -1.70
N ILE A 54 -18.59 -13.09 -1.03
CA ILE A 54 -19.55 -13.82 -0.23
C ILE A 54 -19.16 -13.66 1.24
N LEU A 55 -20.14 -13.42 2.11
CA LEU A 55 -19.92 -13.42 3.55
C LEU A 55 -19.73 -14.87 4.03
N GLY A 56 -18.61 -15.15 4.69
CA GLY A 56 -18.26 -16.48 5.17
C GLY A 56 -16.79 -16.60 5.51
N ASN A 57 -16.43 -17.57 6.35
CA ASN A 57 -15.04 -17.87 6.68
C ASN A 57 -14.74 -19.35 6.42
N THR A 58 -13.46 -19.68 6.27
CA THR A 58 -13.00 -21.08 6.13
C THR A 58 -12.78 -21.77 7.47
N GLY A 59 -13.08 -21.09 8.58
CA GLY A 59 -12.76 -21.54 9.94
C GLY A 59 -11.27 -21.52 10.28
N ARG A 60 -10.42 -20.93 9.42
CA ARG A 60 -8.96 -20.92 9.58
C ARG A 60 -8.43 -19.51 9.83
N ALA A 61 -7.37 -19.42 10.64
CA ALA A 61 -6.64 -18.17 10.84
C ALA A 61 -5.78 -17.84 9.60
N GLY A 62 -5.64 -16.54 9.30
CA GLY A 62 -4.84 -16.07 8.18
C GLY A 62 -5.58 -16.09 6.84
N PHE A 63 -4.84 -16.37 5.76
CA PHE A 63 -5.38 -16.39 4.39
C PHE A 63 -5.53 -17.82 3.89
N SER A 64 -6.66 -18.08 3.23
CA SER A 64 -6.94 -19.37 2.60
C SER A 64 -7.08 -19.21 1.08
N ILE A 65 -6.37 -20.05 0.34
CA ILE A 65 -6.52 -20.19 -1.12
C ILE A 65 -7.38 -21.42 -1.35
N LEU A 66 -8.50 -21.26 -2.04
CA LEU A 66 -9.42 -22.36 -2.33
C LEU A 66 -9.04 -23.02 -3.66
N THR A 67 -8.91 -24.34 -3.65
CA THR A 67 -8.67 -25.15 -4.85
C THR A 67 -9.71 -26.27 -4.99
N SER A 68 -9.96 -26.72 -6.22
CA SER A 68 -10.82 -27.89 -6.45
C SER A 68 -10.05 -29.19 -6.13
N PRO A 69 -10.70 -30.22 -5.52
CA PRO A 69 -10.11 -31.54 -5.38
C PRO A 69 -9.72 -32.13 -6.74
N SER A 70 -8.63 -32.89 -6.75
CA SER A 70 -8.15 -33.61 -7.95
C SER A 70 -8.97 -34.87 -8.26
N ASP A 71 -9.54 -35.51 -7.23
CA ASP A 71 -10.35 -36.73 -7.35
C ASP A 71 -11.80 -36.46 -6.91
N LEU A 72 -12.68 -36.16 -7.89
CA LEU A 72 -14.11 -36.00 -7.61
C LEU A 72 -14.77 -37.35 -7.35
N MET A 73 -15.64 -37.39 -6.33
CA MET A 73 -16.44 -38.57 -6.05
C MET A 73 -17.82 -38.48 -6.68
N VAL A 74 -18.26 -39.55 -7.34
CA VAL A 74 -19.63 -39.71 -7.82
C VAL A 74 -20.21 -40.97 -7.20
N ARG A 75 -21.45 -40.88 -6.70
CA ARG A 75 -22.15 -42.05 -6.18
C ARG A 75 -22.26 -43.11 -7.27
N LYS A 76 -21.93 -44.36 -6.92
CA LYS A 76 -22.15 -45.50 -7.82
C LYS A 76 -23.61 -45.55 -8.26
N LEU A 77 -23.82 -45.67 -9.57
CA LEU A 77 -25.14 -45.80 -10.16
C LEU A 77 -25.86 -46.99 -9.54
N ASP A 78 -27.07 -46.75 -9.04
CA ASP A 78 -27.97 -47.76 -8.52
C ASP A 78 -29.18 -47.87 -9.45
N PRO A 79 -29.22 -48.86 -10.36
CA PRO A 79 -30.33 -49.08 -11.28
C PRO A 79 -31.68 -49.26 -10.58
N GLY A 80 -31.69 -49.73 -9.32
CA GLY A 80 -32.92 -49.90 -8.52
C GLY A 80 -33.51 -48.60 -7.99
N ALA A 81 -32.75 -47.50 -8.03
CA ALA A 81 -33.18 -46.17 -7.59
C ALA A 81 -33.77 -45.31 -8.73
N TRP A 82 -33.83 -45.83 -9.96
CA TRP A 82 -34.30 -45.07 -11.12
C TRP A 82 -35.80 -44.81 -11.01
N ARG A 83 -36.18 -43.54 -11.01
CA ARG A 83 -37.56 -43.11 -11.18
C ARG A 83 -37.76 -42.78 -12.65
N VAL A 84 -38.33 -43.70 -13.41
CA VAL A 84 -38.79 -43.39 -14.77
C VAL A 84 -40.10 -42.62 -14.61
N GLN A 85 -40.13 -41.38 -15.07
CA GLN A 85 -41.37 -40.61 -15.17
C GLN A 85 -41.94 -40.87 -16.56
N PRO A 86 -43.01 -41.67 -16.71
CA PRO A 86 -43.62 -41.91 -18.02
C PRO A 86 -44.38 -40.64 -18.43
N ALA A 87 -43.69 -39.74 -19.13
CA ALA A 87 -44.28 -38.55 -19.71
C ALA A 87 -43.77 -38.41 -21.15
N ASP A 88 -44.67 -38.06 -22.06
CA ASP A 88 -44.29 -37.70 -23.43
C ASP A 88 -43.41 -36.43 -23.38
N PHE A 89 -42.30 -36.44 -24.10
CA PHE A 89 -41.40 -35.29 -24.20
C PHE A 89 -42.11 -34.14 -24.94
N ASN A 90 -42.65 -33.19 -24.18
CA ASN A 90 -43.45 -32.09 -24.70
C ASN A 90 -42.63 -30.80 -24.96
N GLY A 91 -41.30 -30.87 -24.85
CA GLY A 91 -40.39 -29.73 -25.04
C GLY A 91 -40.54 -28.61 -24.02
N THR A 92 -41.36 -28.78 -22.98
CA THR A 92 -41.56 -27.76 -21.94
C THR A 92 -40.49 -27.93 -20.86
N PRO A 93 -39.69 -26.90 -20.56
CA PRO A 93 -38.76 -26.95 -19.43
C PRO A 93 -39.53 -27.16 -18.14
N GLN A 94 -39.11 -28.12 -17.32
CA GLN A 94 -39.62 -28.32 -15.96
C GLN A 94 -38.45 -28.36 -14.99
N ASP A 95 -38.61 -27.69 -13.84
CA ASP A 95 -37.64 -27.78 -12.74
C ASP A 95 -37.75 -29.15 -12.06
N SER A 96 -36.85 -30.06 -12.45
CA SER A 96 -36.68 -31.40 -11.87
C SER A 96 -35.70 -31.42 -10.69
N PHE A 97 -35.17 -30.28 -10.27
CA PHE A 97 -34.13 -30.16 -9.24
C PHE A 97 -34.65 -29.55 -7.93
N LYS A 98 -35.98 -29.46 -7.75
CA LYS A 98 -36.61 -28.89 -6.54
C LYS A 98 -36.15 -29.52 -5.21
N SER A 99 -35.72 -30.78 -5.25
CA SER A 99 -35.17 -31.50 -4.09
C SER A 99 -33.63 -31.53 -4.06
N THR A 100 -32.97 -30.90 -5.03
CA THR A 100 -31.51 -30.84 -5.15
C THR A 100 -30.98 -29.58 -4.48
N SER A 101 -29.87 -29.72 -3.76
CA SER A 101 -29.15 -28.62 -3.10
C SER A 101 -27.65 -28.77 -3.31
N LEU A 102 -26.96 -27.63 -3.40
CA LEU A 102 -25.51 -27.55 -3.52
C LEU A 102 -24.93 -27.07 -2.18
N HIS A 103 -23.92 -27.78 -1.68
CA HIS A 103 -23.28 -27.47 -0.40
C HIS A 103 -21.80 -27.26 -0.63
N LEU A 104 -21.31 -26.05 -0.34
CA LEU A 104 -19.88 -25.77 -0.30
C LEU A 104 -19.31 -26.30 1.02
N GLY A 105 -18.33 -27.20 0.91
CA GLY A 105 -17.57 -27.72 2.04
C GLY A 105 -16.07 -27.56 1.83
N PHE A 106 -15.30 -27.64 2.91
CA PHE A 106 -13.84 -27.67 2.88
C PHE A 106 -13.36 -29.03 3.36
N THR A 107 -12.40 -29.63 2.67
CA THR A 107 -11.81 -30.90 3.12
C THR A 107 -10.75 -30.65 4.20
N ASP A 108 -10.30 -31.71 4.86
CA ASP A 108 -9.17 -31.65 5.79
C ASP A 108 -7.81 -31.53 5.06
N TRP A 109 -7.80 -31.62 3.73
CA TRP A 109 -6.59 -31.48 2.95
C TRP A 109 -6.04 -30.05 3.05
N GLN A 110 -4.72 -29.96 3.15
CA GLN A 110 -4.01 -28.69 3.16
C GLN A 110 -2.62 -28.81 2.58
N ALA A 111 -2.17 -27.74 1.92
CA ALA A 111 -0.77 -27.55 1.56
C ALA A 111 -0.28 -26.19 2.06
N PRO A 112 0.85 -26.14 2.80
CA PRO A 112 1.47 -24.87 3.13
C PRO A 112 2.06 -24.25 1.87
N VAL A 113 1.94 -22.93 1.72
CA VAL A 113 2.63 -22.18 0.65
C VAL A 113 4.10 -21.98 1.06
N VAL A 114 4.89 -23.06 1.13
CA VAL A 114 6.32 -22.97 1.52
C VAL A 114 7.20 -23.95 0.73
N ARG A 115 8.11 -23.40 -0.10
CA ARG A 115 9.28 -24.08 -0.67
C ARG A 115 10.61 -23.56 -0.11
N PHE A 116 10.62 -22.88 1.03
CA PHE A 116 11.86 -22.39 1.64
C PHE A 116 11.94 -22.79 3.11
N GLN A 117 12.95 -23.59 3.44
CA GLN A 117 13.31 -23.95 4.81
C GLN A 117 13.94 -22.74 5.50
N SER A 118 13.13 -21.91 6.14
CA SER A 118 13.61 -20.90 7.08
C SER A 118 12.76 -20.95 8.34
N ILE A 119 13.38 -21.41 9.43
CA ILE A 119 12.77 -21.44 10.76
C ILE A 119 12.92 -20.02 11.34
N GLY A 120 11.80 -19.34 11.59
CA GLY A 120 11.78 -18.03 12.25
C GLY A 120 10.98 -16.90 11.57
N GLN A 121 10.15 -17.19 10.56
CA GLN A 121 9.29 -16.18 9.91
C GLN A 121 7.83 -16.63 9.87
N ARG A 122 6.94 -15.97 10.61
CA ARG A 122 5.48 -16.04 10.38
C ARG A 122 4.78 -14.82 10.96
N ASP A 123 4.15 -14.01 10.11
CA ASP A 123 3.17 -12.99 10.54
C ASP A 123 1.74 -13.25 10.03
N ALA A 124 1.52 -14.19 9.10
CA ALA A 124 0.19 -14.76 8.78
C ALA A 124 0.32 -16.15 8.15
N ASP A 125 -0.50 -17.12 8.59
CA ASP A 125 -0.57 -18.44 7.94
C ASP A 125 -1.29 -18.30 6.59
N VAL A 126 -0.65 -18.73 5.50
CA VAL A 126 -1.27 -18.86 4.17
C VAL A 126 -1.40 -20.35 3.84
N ASN A 127 -2.63 -20.81 3.67
CA ASN A 127 -2.93 -22.22 3.43
C ASN A 127 -3.67 -22.40 2.10
N ILE A 128 -3.35 -23.45 1.38
CA ILE A 128 -4.20 -23.95 0.29
C ILE A 128 -5.18 -24.96 0.91
N ILE A 129 -6.47 -24.78 0.66
CA ILE A 129 -7.56 -25.62 1.15
C ILE A 129 -8.34 -26.13 -0.05
N GLU A 130 -8.67 -27.41 -0.05
CA GLU A 130 -9.62 -27.95 -1.03
C GLU A 130 -11.05 -27.56 -0.66
N ALA A 131 -11.74 -26.92 -1.60
CA ALA A 131 -13.16 -26.62 -1.48
C ALA A 131 -13.95 -27.48 -2.48
N VAL A 132 -14.98 -28.14 -1.98
CA VAL A 132 -15.80 -29.10 -2.75
C VAL A 132 -17.25 -28.63 -2.76
N VAL A 133 -17.91 -28.74 -3.91
CA VAL A 133 -19.35 -28.53 -4.02
C VAL A 133 -20.03 -29.88 -4.09
N SER A 134 -20.68 -30.28 -2.99
CA SER A 134 -21.44 -31.53 -2.94
C SER A 134 -22.88 -31.31 -3.40
N VAL A 135 -23.30 -32.09 -4.38
CA VAL A 135 -24.69 -32.18 -4.85
C VAL A 135 -25.43 -33.16 -3.96
N ARG A 136 -26.54 -32.71 -3.38
CA ARG A 136 -27.44 -33.55 -2.59
C ARG A 136 -28.83 -33.51 -3.17
N ASP A 137 -29.41 -34.66 -3.47
CA ASP A 137 -30.81 -34.79 -3.87
C ASP A 137 -31.63 -35.45 -2.75
N SER A 138 -32.73 -34.81 -2.37
CA SER A 138 -33.58 -35.20 -1.24
C SER A 138 -32.76 -35.47 0.05
N GLY A 139 -31.73 -34.65 0.28
CA GLY A 139 -30.82 -34.75 1.42
C GLY A 139 -29.74 -35.84 1.31
N LYS A 140 -29.73 -36.68 0.27
CA LYS A 140 -28.71 -37.72 0.05
C LYS A 140 -27.62 -37.19 -0.87
N TRP A 141 -26.36 -37.45 -0.53
CA TRP A 141 -25.22 -37.13 -1.39
C TRP A 141 -25.27 -37.90 -2.72
N VAL A 142 -25.01 -37.21 -3.82
CA VAL A 142 -25.08 -37.75 -5.20
C VAL A 142 -23.71 -37.69 -5.86
N ALA A 143 -23.06 -36.54 -5.84
CA ALA A 143 -21.76 -36.34 -6.47
C ALA A 143 -21.10 -35.08 -5.89
N ASP A 144 -19.79 -34.98 -6.08
CA ASP A 144 -19.03 -33.76 -5.93
C ASP A 144 -18.73 -33.16 -7.32
N VAL A 145 -18.82 -31.84 -7.44
CA VAL A 145 -18.58 -31.11 -8.70
C VAL A 145 -17.27 -30.36 -8.57
N ALA A 146 -16.42 -30.46 -9.60
CA ALA A 146 -15.25 -29.59 -9.70
C ALA A 146 -15.68 -28.18 -10.05
N LEU A 147 -14.99 -27.24 -9.44
CA LEU A 147 -15.04 -25.85 -9.85
C LEU A 147 -13.87 -25.66 -10.81
N GLU A 148 -14.14 -25.60 -12.12
CA GLU A 148 -13.12 -25.31 -13.13
C GLU A 148 -12.93 -23.79 -13.25
N SER A 149 -11.67 -23.34 -13.21
CA SER A 149 -11.33 -22.00 -13.68
C SER A 149 -11.17 -22.04 -15.20
N SER A 150 -11.78 -21.10 -15.91
CA SER A 150 -11.50 -20.87 -17.32
C SER A 150 -10.06 -20.35 -17.49
N ASP A 151 -9.42 -20.66 -18.64
CA ASP A 151 -8.05 -20.26 -19.02
C ASP A 151 -7.85 -18.73 -19.15
N ILE A 152 -7.98 -17.98 -18.05
CA ILE A 152 -8.10 -16.51 -18.06
C ILE A 152 -6.89 -15.84 -17.38
N LEU A 153 -5.67 -16.27 -17.68
CA LEU A 153 -4.46 -15.51 -17.31
C LEU A 153 -3.42 -15.49 -18.44
N SER A 154 -3.78 -14.87 -19.56
CA SER A 154 -2.79 -14.27 -20.47
C SER A 154 -2.77 -12.76 -20.23
N ILE A 155 -1.61 -12.24 -19.82
CA ILE A 155 -1.37 -10.83 -19.50
C ILE A 155 -0.88 -10.17 -20.79
N GLU A 156 -1.78 -9.53 -21.54
CA GLU A 156 -1.41 -8.52 -22.54
C GLU A 156 -2.41 -7.35 -22.49
N THR A 157 -1.86 -6.13 -22.55
CA THR A 157 -2.48 -4.80 -22.69
C THR A 157 -2.86 -4.04 -21.40
N TRP A 158 -1.98 -3.10 -21.01
CA TRP A 158 -2.18 -2.04 -20.00
C TRP A 158 -1.93 -0.63 -20.58
N ASP A 159 -2.18 -0.44 -21.88
CA ASP A 159 -2.11 0.89 -22.50
C ASP A 159 -3.47 1.59 -22.39
N GLN A 160 -3.75 2.23 -21.25
CA GLN A 160 -4.75 3.32 -21.11
C GLN A 160 -4.85 3.81 -19.65
N VAL A 161 -3.80 4.47 -19.14
CA VAL A 161 -3.91 5.30 -17.92
C VAL A 161 -3.12 6.60 -18.12
N LEU A 162 -3.57 7.44 -19.05
CA LEU A 162 -3.13 8.82 -19.18
C LEU A 162 -4.30 9.67 -19.69
N ASP A 163 -5.22 10.01 -18.79
CA ASP A 163 -6.00 11.25 -18.94
C ASP A 163 -6.65 11.63 -17.59
N CYS A 164 -6.06 12.60 -16.90
CA CYS A 164 -6.65 13.29 -15.76
C CYS A 164 -5.96 14.66 -15.58
N ALA A 165 -5.97 15.48 -16.63
CA ALA A 165 -5.68 16.91 -16.52
C ALA A 165 -7.02 17.66 -16.54
N ASP A 166 -7.72 17.69 -15.40
CA ASP A 166 -8.78 18.67 -15.18
C ASP A 166 -8.15 19.91 -14.53
N GLY A 167 -8.32 21.08 -15.17
CA GLY A 167 -7.75 22.39 -14.82
C GLY A 167 -8.29 23.00 -13.52
N SER A 168 -8.51 22.17 -12.51
CA SER A 168 -8.90 22.57 -11.16
C SER A 168 -7.68 23.01 -10.35
N VAL A 169 -7.84 24.08 -9.58
CA VAL A 169 -6.76 24.68 -8.79
C VAL A 169 -6.39 23.77 -7.60
N VAL A 170 -5.14 23.31 -7.53
CA VAL A 170 -4.63 22.47 -6.43
C VAL A 170 -3.42 23.11 -5.75
N HIS A 171 -3.48 23.27 -4.43
CA HIS A 171 -2.34 23.78 -3.64
C HIS A 171 -1.75 22.66 -2.77
N LYS A 172 -0.44 22.45 -2.87
CA LYS A 172 0.30 21.36 -2.23
C LYS A 172 1.44 21.94 -1.39
N VAL A 173 1.75 21.32 -0.26
CA VAL A 173 2.90 21.67 0.58
C VAL A 173 3.83 20.47 0.64
N VAL A 174 5.11 20.66 0.28
CA VAL A 174 6.15 19.65 0.40
C VAL A 174 7.22 20.16 1.34
N HIS A 175 7.44 19.45 2.46
CA HIS A 175 8.57 19.79 3.31
C HIS A 175 9.86 19.18 2.76
N THR A 176 10.74 19.97 2.16
CA THR A 176 12.00 19.49 1.60
C THR A 176 13.10 19.53 2.65
N SER A 177 13.58 18.36 3.11
CA SER A 177 14.90 18.29 3.75
C SER A 177 15.96 18.04 2.69
N ASP A 178 16.83 19.02 2.45
CA ASP A 178 18.04 18.80 1.64
C ASP A 178 19.28 18.83 2.53
N TYR A 179 20.21 17.95 2.20
CA TYR A 179 21.64 18.13 2.41
C TYR A 179 22.27 18.13 1.00
N GLY A 180 23.19 19.06 0.66
CA GLY A 180 24.05 18.99 -0.54
C GLY A 180 23.53 19.60 -1.87
N LEU A 181 24.38 20.41 -2.50
CA LEU A 181 24.18 21.12 -3.78
C LEU A 181 24.73 20.34 -5.00
N ASP A 182 25.14 19.08 -4.84
CA ASP A 182 25.77 18.26 -5.88
C ASP A 182 24.89 17.06 -6.25
N LYS A 183 24.08 17.20 -7.32
CA LYS A 183 23.41 16.13 -8.13
C LYS A 183 22.63 15.00 -7.42
N ALA A 184 22.61 14.90 -6.10
CA ALA A 184 21.80 13.95 -5.35
C ALA A 184 20.45 14.58 -5.06
N LEU A 185 19.45 14.32 -5.90
CA LEU A 185 18.08 14.79 -5.67
C LEU A 185 17.58 14.25 -4.33
N SER A 186 17.11 15.10 -3.42
CA SER A 186 16.31 14.57 -2.31
C SER A 186 14.98 14.05 -2.82
N ILE A 187 14.43 13.08 -2.10
CA ILE A 187 13.08 12.57 -2.39
C ILE A 187 12.02 13.68 -2.29
N GLY A 188 12.25 14.72 -1.47
CA GLY A 188 11.39 15.91 -1.40
C GLY A 188 11.38 16.70 -2.71
N LEU A 189 12.54 16.83 -3.36
CA LEU A 189 12.65 17.45 -4.68
C LEU A 189 11.93 16.64 -5.75
N MET A 190 12.12 15.32 -5.77
CA MET A 190 11.43 14.41 -6.70
C MET A 190 9.89 14.54 -6.57
N MET A 191 9.38 14.54 -5.33
CA MET A 191 7.96 14.74 -5.06
C MET A 191 7.46 16.12 -5.52
N THR A 192 8.25 17.17 -5.28
CA THR A 192 7.93 18.55 -5.68
C THR A 192 7.79 18.66 -7.20
N MET A 193 8.77 18.13 -7.95
CA MET A 193 8.75 18.17 -9.42
C MET A 193 7.59 17.37 -9.99
N ALA A 194 7.30 16.20 -9.44
CA ALA A 194 6.16 15.39 -9.86
C ALA A 194 4.82 16.12 -9.66
N LEU A 195 4.63 16.76 -8.51
CA LEU A 195 3.41 17.52 -8.22
C LEU A 195 3.29 18.76 -9.12
N ALA A 196 4.37 19.50 -9.31
CA ALA A 196 4.41 20.68 -10.17
C ALA A 196 4.12 20.31 -11.64
N GLY A 197 4.81 19.28 -12.15
CA GLY A 197 4.64 18.77 -13.52
C GLY A 197 3.26 18.16 -13.79
N ALA A 198 2.61 17.61 -12.76
CA ALA A 198 1.23 17.11 -12.84
C ALA A 198 0.16 18.22 -12.74
N GLY A 199 0.55 19.49 -12.73
CA GLY A 199 -0.38 20.62 -12.78
C GLY A 199 -0.84 21.13 -11.41
N ALA A 200 -0.12 20.85 -10.32
CA ALA A 200 -0.38 21.54 -9.06
C ALA A 200 -0.21 23.06 -9.24
N ASN A 201 -1.26 23.82 -8.94
CA ASN A 201 -1.30 25.27 -9.12
C ASN A 201 -0.27 26.00 -8.24
N LYS A 202 -0.10 25.55 -6.98
CA LYS A 202 1.02 25.97 -6.14
C LYS A 202 1.61 24.78 -5.38
N VAL A 203 2.93 24.72 -5.33
CA VAL A 203 3.70 23.78 -4.51
C VAL A 203 4.60 24.58 -3.58
N TYR A 204 4.20 24.71 -2.31
CA TYR A 204 5.01 25.38 -1.32
C TYR A 204 6.10 24.43 -0.81
N ILE A 205 7.37 24.80 -1.00
CA ILE A 205 8.50 24.05 -0.48
C ILE A 205 9.04 24.71 0.79
N LEU A 206 9.11 23.93 1.86
CA LEU A 206 9.56 24.39 3.17
C LEU A 206 10.96 23.85 3.46
N GLY A 207 11.80 24.65 4.09
CA GLY A 207 13.12 24.21 4.56
C GLY A 207 13.93 25.34 5.20
N ARG A 208 15.02 24.99 5.90
CA ARG A 208 15.83 25.97 6.65
C ARG A 208 16.80 26.78 5.79
N ARG A 209 17.09 26.33 4.57
CA ARG A 209 18.14 26.90 3.70
C ARG A 209 17.49 27.62 2.53
N LYS A 210 17.30 28.92 2.69
CA LYS A 210 16.57 29.77 1.74
C LYS A 210 17.17 29.74 0.33
N ASP A 211 18.48 29.78 0.21
CA ASP A 211 19.21 29.70 -1.06
C ASP A 211 18.91 28.43 -1.87
N VAL A 212 18.83 27.28 -1.18
CA VAL A 212 18.51 25.99 -1.81
C VAL A 212 17.04 25.94 -2.26
N LEU A 213 16.13 26.49 -1.46
CA LEU A 213 14.72 26.57 -1.82
C LEU A 213 14.50 27.49 -3.02
N GLU A 214 15.13 28.67 -3.03
CA GLU A 214 15.03 29.62 -4.14
C GLU A 214 15.52 29.00 -5.44
N LYS A 215 16.69 28.33 -5.42
CA LYS A 215 17.21 27.59 -6.58
C LYS A 215 16.27 26.47 -7.04
N THR A 216 15.62 25.77 -6.10
CA THR A 216 14.64 24.73 -6.44
C THR A 216 13.40 25.32 -7.13
N ALA A 217 12.95 26.49 -6.67
CA ALA A 217 11.79 27.17 -7.22
C ALA A 217 11.99 27.66 -8.66
N GLU A 218 13.24 27.90 -9.09
CA GLU A 218 13.56 28.26 -10.48
C GLU A 218 13.15 27.18 -11.49
N ALA A 219 12.99 25.92 -11.07
CA ALA A 219 12.67 24.81 -11.95
C ALA A 219 11.23 24.84 -12.48
N HIS A 220 10.28 25.44 -11.74
CA HIS A 220 8.89 25.52 -12.18
C HIS A 220 8.14 26.69 -11.50
N PRO A 221 7.36 27.51 -12.24
CA PRO A 221 6.73 28.72 -11.72
C PRO A 221 5.68 28.49 -10.62
N SER A 222 5.16 27.27 -10.48
CA SER A 222 4.23 26.92 -9.40
C SER A 222 4.93 26.60 -8.08
N ILE A 223 6.25 26.48 -8.04
CA ILE A 223 7.01 26.18 -6.83
C ILE A 223 7.30 27.47 -6.06
N ILE A 224 6.92 27.52 -4.78
CA ILE A 224 7.04 28.72 -3.94
C ILE A 224 7.90 28.39 -2.71
N PRO A 225 9.07 29.01 -2.55
CA PRO A 225 9.97 28.73 -1.43
C PRO A 225 9.54 29.46 -0.16
N ILE A 226 9.54 28.74 0.97
CA ILE A 226 9.28 29.30 2.30
C ILE A 226 10.34 28.80 3.27
N GLU A 227 11.10 29.74 3.85
CA GLU A 227 12.04 29.40 4.91
C GLU A 227 11.27 28.94 6.16
N CYS A 228 11.54 27.70 6.60
CA CYS A 228 10.82 27.08 7.70
C CYS A 228 11.70 26.06 8.43
N ASP A 229 11.73 26.15 9.76
CA ASP A 229 12.23 25.13 10.66
C ASP A 229 11.07 24.40 11.33
N VAL A 230 10.87 23.13 11.00
CA VAL A 230 9.76 22.33 11.55
C VAL A 230 9.92 21.99 13.02
N CYS A 231 11.11 22.18 13.60
CA CYS A 231 11.32 22.05 15.03
C CYS A 231 10.90 23.32 15.80
N ALA A 232 10.51 24.40 15.10
CA ALA A 232 10.07 25.66 15.69
C ALA A 232 8.61 25.98 15.35
N LYS A 233 7.71 25.94 16.34
CA LYS A 233 6.27 26.26 16.15
C LYS A 233 6.02 27.64 15.58
N THR A 234 6.82 28.64 15.97
CA THR A 234 6.72 30.01 15.42
C THR A 234 7.09 30.06 13.94
N SER A 235 8.05 29.24 13.51
CA SER A 235 8.43 29.12 12.11
C SER A 235 7.36 28.40 11.29
N LEU A 236 6.79 27.31 11.82
CA LEU A 236 5.62 26.65 11.23
C LEU A 236 4.43 27.62 11.09
N GLN A 237 4.11 28.38 12.14
CA GLN A 237 3.03 29.36 12.09
C GLN A 237 3.29 30.45 11.05
N SER A 238 4.52 30.93 10.92
CA SER A 238 4.88 31.93 9.91
C SER A 238 4.65 31.40 8.48
N ALA A 239 4.94 30.13 8.23
CA ALA A 239 4.64 29.48 6.95
C ALA A 239 3.13 29.34 6.71
N VAL A 240 2.37 28.97 7.74
CA VAL A 240 0.89 28.90 7.69
C VAL A 240 0.29 30.28 7.40
N ASP A 241 0.75 31.33 8.08
CA ASP A 241 0.26 32.70 7.90
C ASP A 241 0.51 33.20 6.47
N PHE A 242 1.69 32.90 5.93
CA PHE A 242 2.03 33.22 4.54
C PHE A 242 1.09 32.51 3.56
N ILE A 243 0.90 31.19 3.70
CA ILE A 243 0.04 30.39 2.81
C ILE A 243 -1.43 30.77 2.95
N THR A 244 -1.87 31.12 4.15
CA THR A 244 -3.22 31.64 4.41
C THR A 244 -3.47 32.91 3.63
N LYS A 245 -2.51 33.83 3.59
CA LYS A 245 -2.62 35.08 2.82
C LYS A 245 -2.54 34.85 1.31
N ASP A 246 -1.73 33.89 0.87
CA ASP A 246 -1.41 33.67 -0.54
C ASP A 246 -2.40 32.75 -1.29
N ALA A 247 -2.88 31.69 -0.65
CA ALA A 247 -3.86 30.74 -1.22
C ALA A 247 -5.09 30.53 -0.34
N GLY A 248 -4.95 30.64 0.98
CA GLY A 248 -6.06 30.46 1.93
C GLY A 248 -6.45 29.00 2.20
N TYR A 249 -5.85 28.03 1.51
CA TYR A 249 -6.05 26.60 1.73
C TYR A 249 -4.92 25.77 1.13
N VAL A 250 -4.82 24.50 1.55
CA VAL A 250 -3.99 23.47 0.92
C VAL A 250 -4.76 22.15 0.87
N ASN A 251 -4.47 21.31 -0.13
CA ASN A 251 -5.11 20.00 -0.27
C ASN A 251 -4.20 18.85 0.20
N LEU A 252 -2.90 19.10 0.34
CA LEU A 252 -1.90 18.11 0.69
C LEU A 252 -0.79 18.73 1.51
N VAL A 253 -0.40 18.07 2.60
CA VAL A 253 0.82 18.36 3.35
C VAL A 253 1.70 17.11 3.34
N ILE A 254 2.91 17.22 2.82
CA ILE A 254 3.92 16.16 2.89
C ILE A 254 4.95 16.54 3.95
N ALA A 255 4.87 15.90 5.11
CA ALA A 255 5.84 16.04 6.19
C ALA A 255 7.02 15.10 5.93
N ASN A 256 7.98 15.59 5.14
CA ASN A 256 9.09 14.78 4.62
C ASN A 256 10.43 14.91 5.37
N SER A 257 10.65 15.94 6.19
CA SER A 257 11.95 16.09 6.85
C SER A 257 12.41 14.89 7.64
N GLY A 258 13.72 14.65 7.58
CA GLY A 258 14.36 13.80 8.55
C GLY A 258 15.88 13.90 8.56
N VAL A 259 16.46 13.31 9.61
CA VAL A 259 17.88 13.14 9.86
C VAL A 259 18.16 11.70 10.28
N ILE A 260 19.37 11.21 10.02
CA ILE A 260 19.80 9.84 10.39
C ILE A 260 20.08 9.72 11.89
N GLY A 261 20.54 10.81 12.51
CA GLY A 261 21.04 10.76 13.88
C GLY A 261 22.43 10.13 13.99
N PRO A 262 22.79 9.62 15.18
CA PRO A 262 24.06 8.91 15.40
C PRO A 262 24.26 7.75 14.44
N GLU A 263 25.39 7.72 13.74
CA GLU A 263 25.74 6.67 12.78
C GLU A 263 26.31 5.40 13.45
N THR A 264 25.73 5.00 14.57
CA THR A 264 26.12 3.79 15.31
C THR A 264 25.07 2.69 15.13
N ARG A 265 25.53 1.44 15.06
CA ARG A 265 24.72 0.28 14.63
C ARG A 265 25.14 -0.96 15.41
N PHE A 266 24.21 -1.91 15.54
CA PHE A 266 24.57 -3.24 16.01
C PHE A 266 25.53 -3.90 15.00
N ASN A 267 26.57 -4.56 15.49
CA ASN A 267 27.55 -5.25 14.66
C ASN A 267 27.96 -6.57 15.32
N SER A 268 27.63 -7.70 14.68
CA SER A 268 27.91 -9.04 15.19
C SER A 268 29.40 -9.37 15.28
N ASP A 269 30.26 -8.63 14.56
CA ASP A 269 31.70 -8.85 14.54
C ASP A 269 32.41 -8.18 15.73
N LYS A 270 31.67 -7.43 16.56
CA LYS A 270 32.19 -6.71 17.73
C LYS A 270 31.93 -7.46 19.02
N SER A 271 32.87 -7.40 19.95
CA SER A 271 32.67 -7.89 21.32
C SER A 271 31.60 -7.07 22.05
N VAL A 272 31.01 -7.64 23.09
CA VAL A 272 30.01 -6.93 23.93
C VAL A 272 30.58 -5.64 24.51
N SER A 273 31.85 -5.60 24.88
CA SER A 273 32.49 -4.38 25.41
C SER A 273 32.63 -3.30 24.33
N GLU A 274 32.97 -3.67 23.09
CA GLU A 274 33.02 -2.73 21.97
C GLU A 274 31.63 -2.24 21.60
N LEU A 275 30.63 -3.13 21.58
CA LEU A 275 29.23 -2.75 21.35
C LEU A 275 28.74 -1.77 22.41
N ARG A 276 29.04 -2.03 23.70
CA ARG A 276 28.67 -1.13 24.79
C ARG A 276 29.32 0.24 24.59
N LYS A 277 30.61 0.28 24.27
CA LYS A 277 31.29 1.55 24.00
C LYS A 277 30.61 2.32 22.85
N MET A 278 30.44 1.67 21.71
CA MET A 278 29.88 2.30 20.50
C MET A 278 28.43 2.74 20.63
N LEU A 279 27.60 2.01 21.38
CA LEU A 279 26.14 2.26 21.46
C LEU A 279 25.72 3.00 22.73
N PHE A 280 26.54 2.99 23.78
CA PHE A 280 26.24 3.63 25.07
C PHE A 280 27.22 4.77 25.42
N ASP A 281 28.53 4.55 25.32
CA ASP A 281 29.50 5.57 25.74
C ASP A 281 29.70 6.66 24.67
N ASP A 282 29.70 6.27 23.39
CA ASP A 282 29.98 7.15 22.25
C ASP A 282 28.71 7.86 21.71
N VAL A 283 27.51 7.53 22.22
CA VAL A 283 26.23 8.10 21.78
C VAL A 283 25.52 8.75 22.96
N SER A 284 25.28 10.06 22.88
CA SER A 284 24.51 10.76 23.90
C SER A 284 23.00 10.50 23.77
N ILE A 285 22.27 10.64 24.89
CA ILE A 285 20.80 10.58 24.88
C ILE A 285 20.24 11.74 24.03
N GLU A 286 20.90 12.88 24.06
CA GLU A 286 20.55 14.09 23.33
C GLU A 286 20.61 13.86 21.82
N ASP A 287 21.71 13.30 21.29
CA ASP A 287 21.83 13.02 19.85
C ASP A 287 20.81 11.98 19.38
N PHE A 288 20.55 10.96 20.21
CA PHE A 288 19.49 9.99 19.94
C PHE A 288 18.12 10.69 19.87
N THR A 289 17.82 11.54 20.83
CA THR A 289 16.53 12.23 20.97
C THR A 289 16.32 13.28 19.87
N GLU A 290 17.39 13.95 19.42
CA GLU A 290 17.31 14.95 18.35
C GLU A 290 16.79 14.33 17.03
N THR A 291 17.11 13.07 16.79
CA THR A 291 16.55 12.32 15.65
C THR A 291 15.02 12.27 15.71
N PHE A 292 14.44 12.09 16.90
CA PHE A 292 12.99 12.11 17.12
C PHE A 292 12.42 13.53 17.08
N SER A 293 13.16 14.53 17.58
CA SER A 293 12.76 15.93 17.50
C SER A 293 12.45 16.34 16.06
N VAL A 294 13.27 15.93 15.10
CA VAL A 294 13.04 16.21 13.68
C VAL A 294 12.05 15.23 13.05
N ASN A 295 12.34 13.92 13.11
CA ASN A 295 11.64 12.91 12.31
C ASN A 295 10.21 12.64 12.81
N VAL A 296 9.93 12.91 14.08
CA VAL A 296 8.65 12.59 14.73
C VAL A 296 7.94 13.87 15.16
N SER A 297 8.52 14.63 16.09
CA SER A 297 7.88 15.83 16.63
C SER A 297 7.71 16.90 15.55
N GLY A 298 8.75 17.19 14.77
CA GLY A 298 8.70 18.15 13.67
C GLY A 298 7.64 17.78 12.63
N ALA A 299 7.61 16.52 12.21
CA ALA A 299 6.59 16.03 11.29
C ALA A 299 5.16 16.15 11.87
N TYR A 300 4.96 15.71 13.11
CA TYR A 300 3.67 15.77 13.80
C TYR A 300 3.17 17.21 13.97
N PHE A 301 4.02 18.14 14.42
CA PHE A 301 3.63 19.54 14.56
C PHE A 301 3.45 20.25 13.22
N THR A 302 4.16 19.82 12.16
CA THR A 302 3.87 20.27 10.79
C THR A 302 2.45 19.90 10.39
N MET A 303 2.04 18.64 10.62
CA MET A 303 0.65 18.23 10.36
C MET A 303 -0.34 19.10 11.13
N LEU A 304 -0.14 19.29 12.45
CA LEU A 304 -1.04 20.07 13.29
C LEU A 304 -1.16 21.53 12.85
N ALA A 305 -0.03 22.17 12.52
CA ALA A 305 -0.01 23.58 12.10
C ALA A 305 -0.86 23.83 10.85
N PHE A 306 -0.98 22.85 9.97
CA PHE A 306 -1.68 22.98 8.69
C PHE A 306 -3.13 22.45 8.69
N LEU A 307 -3.67 21.98 9.82
CA LEU A 307 -5.01 21.39 9.86
C LEU A 307 -6.10 22.35 9.38
N GLU A 308 -6.04 23.63 9.76
CA GLU A 308 -7.03 24.63 9.33
C GLU A 308 -6.98 24.89 7.81
N LEU A 309 -5.78 24.92 7.23
CA LEU A 309 -5.62 25.05 5.78
C LEU A 309 -6.08 23.80 5.01
N LEU A 310 -5.91 22.60 5.59
CA LEU A 310 -6.40 21.34 5.04
C LEU A 310 -7.94 21.27 5.08
N ASP A 311 -8.55 21.67 6.19
CA ASP A 311 -10.01 21.77 6.31
C ASP A 311 -10.56 22.82 5.34
N ALA A 312 -9.93 24.00 5.24
CA ALA A 312 -10.27 24.98 4.23
C ALA A 312 -10.19 24.41 2.80
N GLY A 313 -9.23 23.51 2.54
CA GLY A 313 -9.13 22.77 1.28
C GLY A 313 -10.35 21.88 1.00
N ASN A 314 -10.86 21.19 2.01
CA ASN A 314 -12.11 20.44 1.91
C ASN A 314 -13.30 21.39 1.66
N GLN A 315 -13.36 22.54 2.33
CA GLN A 315 -14.43 23.53 2.11
C GLN A 315 -14.41 24.10 0.69
N GLN A 316 -13.23 24.28 0.10
CA GLN A 316 -13.11 24.69 -1.32
C GLN A 316 -13.53 23.58 -2.28
N ALA A 317 -13.20 22.32 -1.95
CA ALA A 317 -13.66 21.17 -2.71
C ALA A 317 -15.21 21.17 -2.79
N LEU A 318 -15.91 21.39 -1.68
CA LEU A 318 -17.37 21.44 -1.64
C LEU A 318 -18.00 22.56 -2.48
N LYS A 319 -17.24 23.62 -2.80
CA LYS A 319 -17.67 24.72 -3.70
C LYS A 319 -17.42 24.42 -5.18
N GLY A 320 -17.02 23.19 -5.52
CA GLY A 320 -16.71 22.76 -6.89
C GLY A 320 -15.21 22.81 -7.24
N GLY A 321 -14.32 22.91 -6.25
CA GLY A 321 -12.87 22.84 -6.45
C GLY A 321 -12.35 21.42 -6.67
N PHE A 322 -11.02 21.24 -6.57
CA PHE A 322 -10.39 19.92 -6.61
C PHE A 322 -10.96 19.02 -5.51
N GLY A 323 -11.51 17.87 -5.92
CA GLY A 323 -12.25 17.00 -5.01
C GLY A 323 -13.72 17.40 -4.81
N ALA A 324 -14.34 18.04 -5.81
CA ALA A 324 -15.76 18.41 -5.86
C ALA A 324 -16.71 17.40 -5.18
N PRO A 325 -17.89 17.84 -4.69
CA PRO A 325 -18.81 16.98 -3.96
C PRO A 325 -18.99 15.61 -4.63
N SER A 326 -18.93 14.55 -3.82
CA SER A 326 -19.01 13.16 -4.30
C SER A 326 -20.26 12.86 -5.14
N LYS A 327 -21.31 13.65 -4.93
CA LYS A 327 -22.54 13.75 -5.72
C LYS A 327 -23.14 15.13 -5.50
N GLU A 328 -24.06 15.52 -6.39
CA GLU A 328 -24.79 16.79 -6.26
C GLU A 328 -25.47 16.90 -4.89
N GLY A 329 -25.29 18.04 -4.21
CA GLY A 329 -25.82 18.28 -2.87
C GLY A 329 -25.09 17.56 -1.72
N SER A 330 -23.99 16.83 -1.99
CA SER A 330 -23.19 16.19 -0.93
C SER A 330 -22.28 17.19 -0.21
N ASP A 331 -22.14 17.01 1.09
CA ASP A 331 -21.17 17.66 1.98
C ASP A 331 -19.86 16.87 2.10
N VAL A 332 -19.65 15.86 1.26
CA VAL A 332 -18.45 15.01 1.26
C VAL A 332 -17.64 15.24 -0.02
N PRO A 333 -16.39 15.72 0.09
CA PRO A 333 -15.48 15.83 -1.05
C PRO A 333 -15.21 14.46 -1.68
N SER A 334 -15.16 14.38 -3.02
CA SER A 334 -14.73 13.16 -3.72
C SER A 334 -13.24 12.87 -3.54
N ILE A 335 -12.44 13.91 -3.26
CA ILE A 335 -11.04 13.81 -2.86
C ILE A 335 -10.86 14.69 -1.63
N GLN A 336 -10.67 14.04 -0.50
CA GLN A 336 -10.39 14.70 0.77
C GLN A 336 -8.93 15.14 0.86
N SER A 337 -8.72 16.32 1.47
CA SER A 337 -7.42 16.82 1.90
C SER A 337 -6.66 15.77 2.71
N GLN A 338 -5.33 15.77 2.61
CA GLN A 338 -4.54 14.73 3.26
C GLN A 338 -3.19 15.19 3.76
N VAL A 339 -2.64 14.39 4.66
CA VAL A 339 -1.27 14.47 5.15
C VAL A 339 -0.53 13.20 4.75
N ILE A 340 0.69 13.35 4.25
CA ILE A 340 1.59 12.23 3.99
C ILE A 340 2.82 12.40 4.88
N PHE A 341 3.04 11.43 5.76
CA PHE A 341 4.29 11.32 6.50
C PHE A 341 5.31 10.54 5.71
N THR A 342 6.55 11.04 5.62
CA THR A 342 7.64 10.28 5.01
C THR A 342 8.31 9.40 6.07
N SER A 343 7.96 8.13 6.04
CA SER A 343 8.61 7.06 6.79
C SER A 343 9.87 6.56 6.03
N SER A 344 10.16 5.26 6.08
CA SER A 344 11.24 4.57 5.36
C SER A 344 11.03 3.06 5.49
N ILE A 345 11.59 2.26 4.59
CA ILE A 345 11.71 0.81 4.82
C ILE A 345 12.43 0.46 6.14
N SER A 346 13.26 1.36 6.68
CA SER A 346 13.85 1.19 8.01
C SER A 346 12.80 1.14 9.13
N ALA A 347 11.57 1.58 8.93
CA ALA A 347 10.50 1.39 9.91
C ALA A 347 10.16 -0.09 10.13
N TYR A 348 10.40 -0.93 9.12
CA TYR A 348 10.06 -2.36 9.08
C TYR A 348 11.29 -3.24 9.22
N SER A 349 12.47 -2.72 8.86
CA SER A 349 13.72 -3.47 8.83
C SER A 349 14.26 -3.74 10.24
N ARG A 350 14.60 -5.00 10.51
CA ARG A 350 15.38 -5.44 11.67
C ARG A 350 16.85 -5.71 11.30
N PHE A 351 17.28 -5.22 10.15
CA PHE A 351 18.61 -5.46 9.62
C PHE A 351 19.67 -4.58 10.32
N TRP A 352 20.86 -5.12 10.54
CA TRP A 352 21.90 -4.48 11.37
C TRP A 352 22.42 -3.16 10.78
N THR A 353 22.22 -2.89 9.49
CA THR A 353 22.62 -1.62 8.87
C THR A 353 21.73 -0.44 9.26
N SER A 354 20.61 -0.68 9.93
CA SER A 354 19.70 0.37 10.42
C SER A 354 20.23 0.97 11.72
N THR A 355 20.30 2.30 11.81
CA THR A 355 20.70 2.96 13.07
C THR A 355 19.51 2.96 14.04
N PRO A 356 19.72 2.67 15.34
CA PRO A 356 18.62 2.54 16.31
C PRO A 356 17.73 3.79 16.42
N ALA A 357 18.32 4.99 16.40
CA ALA A 357 17.57 6.25 16.47
C ALA A 357 16.69 6.45 15.22
N TYR A 358 17.26 6.28 14.03
CA TYR A 358 16.54 6.45 12.77
C TYR A 358 15.41 5.43 12.61
N THR A 359 15.73 4.14 12.76
CA THR A 359 14.78 3.03 12.57
C THR A 359 13.58 3.19 13.49
N SER A 360 13.82 3.52 14.76
CA SER A 360 12.78 3.74 15.76
C SER A 360 11.95 4.99 15.45
N SER A 361 12.58 6.07 15.01
CA SER A 361 11.87 7.30 14.62
C SER A 361 10.97 7.09 13.38
N LYS A 362 11.39 6.26 12.42
CA LYS A 362 10.61 5.94 11.22
C LYS A 362 9.47 4.95 11.53
N ALA A 363 9.67 4.02 12.46
CA ALA A 363 8.59 3.22 13.01
C ALA A 363 7.56 4.09 13.75
N ALA A 364 8.02 5.06 14.57
CA ALA A 364 7.16 5.98 15.30
C ALA A 364 6.30 6.84 14.35
N ILE A 365 6.88 7.41 13.30
CA ILE A 365 6.11 8.23 12.35
C ILE A 365 5.15 7.39 11.49
N ALA A 366 5.52 6.15 11.14
CA ALA A 366 4.61 5.21 10.48
C ALA A 366 3.40 4.86 11.37
N HIS A 367 3.63 4.65 12.67
CA HIS A 367 2.54 4.43 13.61
C HIS A 367 1.69 5.69 13.81
N LEU A 368 2.31 6.87 13.90
CA LEU A 368 1.57 8.13 13.98
C LEU A 368 0.66 8.33 12.78
N ALA A 369 1.06 7.94 11.56
CA ALA A 369 0.17 7.97 10.39
C ALA A 369 -1.12 7.15 10.61
N LYS A 370 -1.01 5.93 11.17
CA LYS A 370 -2.16 5.07 11.49
C LYS A 370 -3.02 5.67 12.62
N HIS A 371 -2.38 6.24 13.63
CA HIS A 371 -3.08 6.86 14.75
C HIS A 371 -3.86 8.11 14.29
N THR A 372 -3.22 9.01 13.55
CA THR A 372 -3.84 10.26 13.12
C THR A 372 -4.85 10.06 12.00
N SER A 373 -4.68 9.04 11.13
CA SER A 373 -5.70 8.68 10.13
C SER A 373 -7.05 8.31 10.74
N THR A 374 -7.01 7.62 11.88
CA THR A 374 -8.21 7.25 12.67
C THR A 374 -8.82 8.48 13.33
N ASN A 375 -8.01 9.38 13.88
CA ASN A 375 -8.48 10.52 14.67
C ASN A 375 -8.92 11.73 13.83
N LEU A 376 -8.42 11.86 12.60
CA LEU A 376 -8.75 12.96 11.69
C LEU A 376 -9.89 12.64 10.72
N VAL A 377 -10.38 11.40 10.70
CA VAL A 377 -11.48 10.97 9.81
C VAL A 377 -12.75 11.82 9.96
N LYS A 378 -13.07 12.27 11.19
CA LYS A 378 -14.24 13.12 11.47
C LYS A 378 -14.15 14.51 10.84
N TYR A 379 -12.96 14.94 10.45
CA TYR A 379 -12.72 16.21 9.75
C TYR A 379 -12.56 16.01 8.24
N GLY A 380 -12.73 14.78 7.74
CA GLY A 380 -12.48 14.44 6.36
C GLY A 380 -11.04 14.70 5.93
N ILE A 381 -10.07 14.56 6.84
CA ILE A 381 -8.65 14.68 6.53
C ILE A 381 -8.03 13.29 6.61
N ARG A 382 -7.45 12.84 5.49
CA ARG A 382 -6.77 11.54 5.42
C ARG A 382 -5.33 11.68 5.87
N VAL A 383 -4.77 10.60 6.42
CA VAL A 383 -3.34 10.52 6.72
C VAL A 383 -2.77 9.21 6.23
N ASN A 384 -1.69 9.26 5.47
CA ASN A 384 -0.97 8.09 4.98
C ASN A 384 0.53 8.24 5.27
N ALA A 385 1.26 7.12 5.18
CA ALA A 385 2.71 7.10 5.21
C ALA A 385 3.25 6.69 3.84
N LEU A 386 4.33 7.32 3.43
CA LEU A 386 5.18 6.87 2.33
C LEU A 386 6.47 6.33 2.95
N ALA A 387 6.83 5.08 2.67
CA ALA A 387 8.00 4.41 3.22
C ALA A 387 8.96 3.99 2.10
N PRO A 388 9.78 4.94 1.59
CA PRO A 388 10.67 4.66 0.47
C PRO A 388 11.78 3.67 0.84
N GLY A 389 12.20 2.90 -0.17
CA GLY A 389 13.44 2.11 -0.14
C GLY A 389 14.69 2.96 -0.36
N LEU A 390 15.64 2.43 -1.12
CA LEU A 390 16.88 3.13 -1.44
C LEU A 390 16.70 4.01 -2.68
N PHE A 391 16.63 5.32 -2.45
CA PHE A 391 16.66 6.37 -3.47
C PHE A 391 17.99 7.14 -3.36
N PRO A 392 18.67 7.44 -4.48
CA PRO A 392 19.84 8.30 -4.49
C PRO A 392 19.47 9.65 -3.87
N SER A 393 20.09 9.97 -2.74
CA SER A 393 19.90 11.20 -2.00
C SER A 393 21.10 11.40 -1.09
N THR A 394 21.33 12.63 -0.63
CA THR A 394 22.47 12.90 0.25
C THR A 394 22.42 12.06 1.54
N LEU A 395 21.21 11.86 2.09
CA LEU A 395 20.97 11.00 3.25
C LEU A 395 21.36 9.54 2.96
N ALA A 396 21.06 9.04 1.77
CA ALA A 396 21.36 7.66 1.39
C ALA A 396 22.77 7.46 0.79
N THR A 397 23.60 8.50 0.67
CA THR A 397 24.91 8.45 -0.04
C THR A 397 25.79 7.31 0.45
N GLY A 398 25.87 7.09 1.77
CA GLY A 398 26.67 5.99 2.34
C GLY A 398 26.18 4.58 1.98
N LEU A 399 24.94 4.46 1.50
CA LEU A 399 24.30 3.21 1.08
C LEU A 399 24.13 3.09 -0.43
N THR A 400 24.30 4.15 -1.21
CA THR A 400 24.07 4.16 -2.66
C THR A 400 25.31 4.54 -3.48
N GLY A 401 26.19 5.40 -2.97
CA GLY A 401 27.14 6.17 -3.79
C GLY A 401 28.19 5.36 -4.56
N THR A 402 28.63 4.21 -4.04
CA THR A 402 29.62 3.35 -4.71
C THR A 402 29.03 2.03 -5.20
N ARG A 403 27.74 1.83 -5.00
CA ARG A 403 27.06 0.56 -5.27
C ARG A 403 26.44 0.55 -6.66
N ASP A 404 26.54 -0.60 -7.29
CA ASP A 404 25.89 -0.90 -8.56
C ASP A 404 24.95 -2.10 -8.36
N PRO A 405 23.65 -1.86 -8.08
CA PRO A 405 22.66 -2.90 -7.90
C PRO A 405 22.59 -3.93 -9.05
N SER A 406 22.98 -3.54 -10.26
CA SER A 406 22.98 -4.43 -11.43
C SER A 406 24.05 -5.50 -11.37
N LYS A 407 25.06 -5.34 -10.49
CA LYS A 407 26.18 -6.28 -10.28
C LYS A 407 26.09 -7.05 -8.97
N GLU A 408 25.12 -6.74 -8.11
CA GLU A 408 24.96 -7.43 -6.82
C GLU A 408 24.50 -8.87 -7.05
N THR A 409 24.85 -9.82 -6.19
CA THR A 409 24.37 -11.21 -6.27
C THR A 409 23.29 -11.44 -5.21
N VAL A 410 22.46 -12.48 -5.36
CA VAL A 410 21.40 -12.80 -4.39
C VAL A 410 21.97 -13.09 -3.00
N ASP A 411 23.20 -13.60 -2.93
CA ASP A 411 23.92 -13.86 -1.68
C ASP A 411 24.46 -12.58 -1.00
N ASN A 412 24.42 -11.43 -1.69
CA ASN A 412 24.81 -10.16 -1.08
C ASN A 412 23.71 -9.71 -0.09
N PRO A 413 24.03 -9.49 1.20
CA PRO A 413 23.04 -9.02 2.16
C PRO A 413 22.41 -7.64 1.80
N LEU A 414 23.11 -6.84 1.01
CA LEU A 414 22.62 -5.56 0.49
C LEU A 414 21.86 -5.67 -0.83
N PHE A 415 21.74 -6.87 -1.41
CA PHE A 415 21.12 -7.14 -2.70
C PHE A 415 19.79 -6.39 -2.89
N MET A 416 19.69 -5.66 -4.01
CA MET A 416 18.45 -5.03 -4.47
C MET A 416 17.73 -5.92 -5.50
N PRO A 417 16.54 -6.48 -5.20
CA PRO A 417 15.82 -7.36 -6.12
C PRO A 417 15.47 -6.72 -7.45
N SER A 418 15.12 -5.44 -7.46
CA SER A 418 14.88 -4.62 -8.66
C SER A 418 16.13 -4.43 -9.53
N ARG A 419 17.34 -4.77 -9.04
CA ARG A 419 18.63 -4.54 -9.72
C ARG A 419 18.92 -3.07 -10.02
N ARG A 420 18.21 -2.14 -9.38
CA ARG A 420 18.40 -0.69 -9.47
C ARG A 420 17.98 0.00 -8.18
N PHE A 421 18.46 1.21 -7.95
CA PHE A 421 17.87 2.11 -6.95
C PHE A 421 16.58 2.72 -7.48
N GLY A 422 15.75 3.23 -6.57
CA GLY A 422 14.59 4.02 -6.94
C GLY A 422 15.00 5.34 -7.58
N ASP A 423 14.17 5.89 -8.45
CA ASP A 423 14.44 7.14 -9.18
C ASP A 423 13.26 8.13 -9.10
N GLU A 424 13.35 9.20 -9.89
CA GLU A 424 12.35 10.26 -9.96
C GLU A 424 10.98 9.73 -10.43
N GLU A 425 10.94 8.73 -11.31
CA GLU A 425 9.70 8.17 -11.83
C GLU A 425 9.01 7.30 -10.77
N ASP A 426 9.77 6.49 -10.03
CA ASP A 426 9.21 5.70 -8.93
C ASP A 426 8.63 6.59 -7.82
N MET A 427 9.38 7.63 -7.44
CA MET A 427 8.93 8.57 -6.41
C MET A 427 7.74 9.41 -6.90
N GLY A 428 7.81 9.88 -8.15
CA GLY A 428 6.76 10.63 -8.81
C GLY A 428 5.46 9.83 -8.91
N GLY A 429 5.52 8.60 -9.41
CA GLY A 429 4.37 7.69 -9.47
C GLY A 429 3.76 7.42 -8.09
N SER A 430 4.61 7.17 -7.09
CA SER A 430 4.16 6.93 -5.71
C SER A 430 3.43 8.14 -5.11
N ILE A 431 3.98 9.35 -5.27
CA ILE A 431 3.37 10.55 -4.70
C ILE A 431 2.11 10.96 -5.47
N LEU A 432 2.09 10.80 -6.80
CA LEU A 432 0.92 11.11 -7.62
C LEU A 432 -0.22 10.14 -7.37
N TYR A 433 0.07 8.85 -7.15
CA TYR A 433 -0.93 7.89 -6.69
C TYR A 433 -1.60 8.38 -5.41
N LEU A 434 -0.83 8.66 -4.35
CA LEU A 434 -1.38 9.12 -3.08
C LEU A 434 -2.09 10.48 -3.19
N ALA A 435 -1.55 11.42 -3.97
CA ALA A 435 -2.02 12.80 -4.07
C ALA A 435 -3.24 13.01 -4.98
N SER A 436 -3.57 12.04 -5.83
CA SER A 436 -4.64 12.09 -6.84
C SER A 436 -5.89 11.32 -6.41
N ARG A 437 -6.85 11.20 -7.33
CA ARG A 437 -8.06 10.40 -7.16
C ARG A 437 -7.75 8.92 -6.93
N ALA A 438 -6.65 8.39 -7.47
CA ALA A 438 -6.26 6.99 -7.31
C ALA A 438 -6.05 6.62 -5.83
N GLY A 439 -5.42 7.50 -5.05
CA GLY A 439 -5.20 7.34 -3.62
C GLY A 439 -6.32 7.90 -2.74
N ALA A 440 -7.44 8.37 -3.30
CA ALA A 440 -8.50 9.02 -2.53
C ALA A 440 -9.18 8.07 -1.54
N PHE A 441 -9.14 6.76 -1.79
CA PHE A 441 -9.67 5.73 -0.89
C PHE A 441 -8.65 5.23 0.15
N CYS A 442 -7.41 5.74 0.12
CA CYS A 442 -6.37 5.36 1.08
C CYS A 442 -6.40 6.27 2.31
N ASN A 443 -6.59 5.67 3.49
CA ASN A 443 -6.45 6.34 4.78
C ASN A 443 -5.81 5.38 5.81
N GLY A 444 -4.64 5.74 6.34
CA GLY A 444 -3.81 4.88 7.18
C GLY A 444 -2.90 3.93 6.40
N LEU A 445 -2.82 4.06 5.07
CA LEU A 445 -1.95 3.26 4.22
C LEU A 445 -0.48 3.61 4.50
N ALA A 446 0.39 2.60 4.50
CA ALA A 446 1.82 2.79 4.38
C ALA A 446 2.31 2.26 3.03
N LEU A 447 2.50 3.16 2.07
CA LEU A 447 2.94 2.81 0.71
C LEU A 447 4.45 2.57 0.69
N VAL A 448 4.89 1.43 0.14
CA VAL A 448 6.29 1.00 0.17
C VAL A 448 6.89 0.85 -1.24
N PRO A 449 7.43 1.92 -1.85
CA PRO A 449 8.21 1.81 -3.09
C PRO A 449 9.67 1.49 -2.76
N ASP A 450 10.04 0.20 -2.75
CA ASP A 450 11.37 -0.23 -2.30
C ASP A 450 12.14 -1.17 -3.24
N GLY A 451 11.61 -1.44 -4.43
CA GLY A 451 12.23 -2.38 -5.37
C GLY A 451 12.33 -3.81 -4.83
N GLY A 452 11.49 -4.18 -3.86
CA GLY A 452 11.45 -5.49 -3.20
C GLY A 452 12.49 -5.65 -2.09
N LYS A 453 13.19 -4.58 -1.66
CA LYS A 453 14.30 -4.70 -0.71
C LYS A 453 13.89 -5.36 0.62
N LEU A 454 12.71 -5.04 1.15
CA LEU A 454 12.16 -5.68 2.34
C LEU A 454 11.94 -7.19 2.17
N SER A 455 11.70 -7.68 0.95
CA SER A 455 11.54 -9.13 0.70
C SER A 455 12.84 -9.94 0.87
N THR A 456 13.99 -9.28 1.03
CA THR A 456 15.31 -9.93 1.12
C THR A 456 16.07 -9.59 2.40
N MET A 457 15.43 -8.90 3.35
CA MET A 457 16.02 -8.62 4.65
C MET A 457 15.07 -9.04 5.77
N PRO A 458 15.58 -9.28 6.99
CA PRO A 458 14.72 -9.42 8.16
C PRO A 458 13.88 -8.14 8.34
N SER A 459 12.56 -8.28 8.25
CA SER A 459 11.60 -7.19 8.47
C SER A 459 10.30 -7.68 9.12
N GLU A 460 9.42 -6.75 9.50
CA GLU A 460 8.06 -6.96 10.02
C GLU A 460 7.14 -5.83 9.53
N TYR A 461 5.83 -6.08 9.30
CA TYR A 461 4.86 -5.13 8.73
C TYR A 461 3.82 -4.61 9.72
#